data_AF-A0A327HNM4-F1
#
_entry.id   AF-A0A327HNM4-F1
#
_cell.length_a   1.000
_cell.length_b   1.000
_cell.length_c   1.000
_cell.angle_alpha   90.00
_cell.angle_beta   90.00
_cell.angle_gamma   90.00
#
_symmetry.space_group_name_H-M   'P 1'
#
loop_
_entity.id
_entity.type
_entity.pdbx_description
1 polymer ?
#
loop_
_entity_poly.entity_id
_entity_poly.type
_entity_poly.pdbx_seq_one_letter_code
_entity_poly.pdbx_strand_id
1 'polypeptide(L)'
;MDTVGLGKKKKKGTEMPPPPGMPLPPMPPPPGMPLPVNPPAPAQPIQPAPLPIPAPIPAPIPVPTEANPITEQPPNPQVMPIPTAPVQETPAPAPSDEETGYSGLYAKKSGKPLKQVYGHIDRISHGEIGSLLDRYSDRFGHELDRDIIVMRKEEREEKAAEIRDSPTVQLLNQEEEEEPLHDGDTLVELHSQLGIIESELRRLKPEYQAAKSEGDREVLRELKPMLQELMSERKLLKGIISGEIDISELNPDDSNDEDEYEGEYEETHEEDVDSDDIFLSFVEIVDNLLGSNLPEDAINEFTESDGFEIYKEVGSSPESASEELRSEFFRVVDSLLGGMPEEAVEEFVQSPDFDIYRTIGGMYN
;
A
#
# COMPACT_ATOMS: atom_id res chain seq x y z
N MET A 1 55.11 18.44 61.13
CA MET A 1 54.14 19.10 62.02
C MET A 1 53.01 19.64 61.14
N ASP A 2 51.89 18.92 61.20
CA ASP A 2 50.53 19.46 61.24
C ASP A 2 49.85 19.97 59.95
N THR A 3 49.13 19.02 59.35
CA THR A 3 47.72 19.06 58.88
C THR A 3 46.93 20.38 58.93
N VAL A 4 46.39 20.78 57.77
CA VAL A 4 45.05 21.38 57.57
C VAL A 4 44.89 21.56 56.05
N GLY A 5 43.82 21.21 55.32
CA GLY A 5 42.46 20.80 55.60
C GLY A 5 41.67 21.17 54.34
N LEU A 6 41.31 20.22 53.47
CA LEU A 6 40.58 20.47 52.23
C LEU A 6 39.10 20.82 52.54
N GLY A 7 38.79 22.10 52.60
CA GLY A 7 37.42 22.62 52.59
C GLY A 7 36.90 22.80 51.16
N LYS A 8 36.05 21.88 50.68
CA LYS A 8 35.32 22.02 49.41
C LYS A 8 34.22 23.08 49.55
N LYS A 9 34.36 24.22 48.86
CA LYS A 9 33.28 25.20 48.68
C LYS A 9 32.34 24.74 47.56
N LYS A 10 31.05 24.60 47.88
CA LYS A 10 29.94 24.45 46.93
C LYS A 10 29.88 25.67 46.00
N LYS A 11 29.94 25.45 44.69
CA LYS A 11 29.43 26.39 43.67
C LYS A 11 28.07 25.88 43.20
N LYS A 12 27.11 26.80 43.21
CA LYS A 12 25.72 26.66 42.76
C LYS A 12 25.65 27.21 41.33
N GLY A 13 24.89 26.55 40.46
CA GLY A 13 24.36 27.12 39.21
C GLY A 13 25.08 26.67 37.94
N THR A 14 24.48 25.73 37.21
CA THR A 14 24.00 25.92 35.83
C THR A 14 23.05 24.76 35.55
N GLU A 15 21.74 25.02 35.59
CA GLU A 15 20.71 24.11 35.09
C GLU A 15 20.83 24.07 33.56
N MET A 16 21.11 22.88 33.02
CA MET A 16 20.77 22.55 31.64
C MET A 16 19.60 21.56 31.71
N PRO A 17 18.53 21.72 30.91
CA PRO A 17 17.45 20.75 30.88
C PRO A 17 17.99 19.40 30.34
N PRO A 18 17.56 18.26 30.90
CA PRO A 18 17.96 16.96 30.37
C PRO A 18 17.26 16.68 29.04
N PRO A 19 17.90 15.96 28.10
CA PRO A 19 17.26 15.49 26.88
C PRO A 19 16.15 14.48 27.22
N PRO A 20 14.98 14.55 26.56
CA PRO A 20 13.89 13.60 26.80
C PRO A 20 14.20 12.25 26.12
N GLY A 21 13.84 11.14 26.78
CA GLY A 21 13.59 9.88 26.07
C GLY A 21 14.44 8.64 26.39
N MET A 22 14.95 8.44 27.61
CA MET A 22 15.40 7.10 28.02
C MET A 22 14.75 6.65 29.33
N PRO A 23 14.09 5.48 29.38
CA PRO A 23 13.46 4.97 30.59
C PRO A 23 14.54 4.54 31.61
N LEU A 24 14.43 5.06 32.84
CA LEU A 24 15.26 4.63 33.96
C LEU A 24 14.84 3.22 34.42
N PRO A 25 15.79 2.34 34.81
CA PRO A 25 15.47 1.03 35.36
C PRO A 25 14.80 1.15 36.74
N PRO A 26 13.84 0.28 37.08
CA PRO A 26 13.10 0.36 38.35
C PRO A 26 14.00 0.02 39.55
N MET A 27 14.00 0.91 40.55
CA MET A 27 14.62 0.65 41.86
C MET A 27 13.83 -0.42 42.63
N PRO A 28 14.50 -1.29 43.42
CA PRO A 28 13.81 -2.27 44.26
C PRO A 28 13.14 -1.61 45.47
N PRO A 29 11.95 -2.08 45.89
CA PRO A 29 11.23 -1.51 47.02
C PRO A 29 11.85 -1.93 48.38
N PRO A 30 11.81 -1.07 49.41
CA PRO A 30 12.21 -1.44 50.76
C PRO A 30 11.17 -2.37 51.42
N PRO A 31 11.59 -3.30 52.29
CA PRO A 31 10.72 -4.31 52.87
C PRO A 31 9.88 -3.76 54.03
N GLY A 32 8.56 -4.03 54.01
CA GLY A 32 7.76 -4.04 55.24
C GLY A 32 6.49 -3.17 55.31
N MET A 33 5.67 -3.06 54.26
CA MET A 33 4.30 -2.56 54.41
C MET A 33 3.26 -3.41 53.67
N PRO A 34 2.02 -3.52 54.20
CA PRO A 34 0.99 -4.42 53.70
C PRO A 34 0.41 -3.96 52.36
N LEU A 35 0.06 -4.92 51.51
CA LEU A 35 -0.53 -4.72 50.19
C LEU A 35 -1.88 -4.00 50.27
N PRO A 36 -2.14 -2.96 49.46
CA PRO A 36 -3.50 -2.52 49.15
C PRO A 36 -4.18 -3.54 48.23
N VAL A 37 -5.47 -3.78 48.50
CA VAL A 37 -6.37 -4.62 47.70
C VAL A 37 -6.60 -3.93 46.34
N ASN A 38 -6.37 -4.67 45.26
CA ASN A 38 -6.57 -4.23 43.89
C ASN A 38 -8.08 -4.11 43.55
N PRO A 39 -8.54 -3.05 42.87
CA PRO A 39 -9.89 -3.00 42.31
C PRO A 39 -10.08 -4.02 41.17
N PRO A 40 -11.33 -4.42 40.85
CA PRO A 40 -11.60 -5.39 39.79
C PRO A 40 -11.25 -4.83 38.41
N ALA A 41 -10.60 -5.66 37.60
CA ALA A 41 -10.26 -5.34 36.21
C ALA A 41 -11.52 -5.20 35.34
N PRO A 42 -11.51 -4.31 34.33
CA PRO A 42 -12.53 -4.27 33.29
C PRO A 42 -12.52 -5.57 32.46
N ALA A 43 -13.72 -5.97 32.03
CA ALA A 43 -13.97 -7.20 31.27
C ALA A 43 -13.16 -7.24 29.96
N GLN A 44 -12.48 -8.36 29.74
CA GLN A 44 -11.91 -8.73 28.44
C GLN A 44 -13.05 -9.07 27.46
N PRO A 45 -12.91 -8.76 26.16
CA PRO A 45 -13.84 -9.24 25.15
C PRO A 45 -13.82 -10.78 25.07
N ILE A 46 -15.00 -11.35 24.95
CA ILE A 46 -15.25 -12.79 24.86
C ILE A 46 -14.65 -13.30 23.55
N GLN A 47 -13.63 -14.16 23.63
CA GLN A 47 -13.24 -14.98 22.50
C GLN A 47 -14.34 -16.02 22.24
N PRO A 48 -14.76 -16.26 20.98
CA PRO A 48 -15.70 -17.35 20.69
C PRO A 48 -15.06 -18.69 21.06
N ALA A 49 -15.83 -19.54 21.73
CA ALA A 49 -15.41 -20.86 22.17
C ALA A 49 -15.06 -21.76 20.97
N PRO A 50 -14.03 -22.62 21.08
CA PRO A 50 -13.79 -23.65 20.08
C PRO A 50 -14.89 -24.71 20.16
N LEU A 51 -15.45 -25.07 19.00
CA LEU A 51 -16.40 -26.18 18.87
C LEU A 51 -15.79 -27.50 19.35
N PRO A 52 -16.58 -28.43 19.91
CA PRO A 52 -16.09 -29.74 20.33
C PRO A 52 -15.65 -30.56 19.11
N ILE A 53 -14.40 -31.03 19.17
CA ILE A 53 -13.79 -31.94 18.19
C ILE A 53 -14.57 -33.26 18.20
N PRO A 54 -15.09 -33.76 17.06
CA PRO A 54 -15.68 -35.09 16.99
C PRO A 54 -14.59 -36.16 17.12
N ALA A 55 -14.93 -37.28 17.78
CA ALA A 55 -14.05 -38.41 18.07
C ALA A 55 -13.34 -38.98 16.82
N PRO A 56 -12.14 -39.57 16.97
CA PRO A 56 -11.39 -40.11 15.84
C PRO A 56 -12.12 -41.31 15.22
N ILE A 57 -12.34 -41.23 13.92
CA ILE A 57 -12.84 -42.32 13.08
C ILE A 57 -11.74 -43.41 13.03
N PRO A 58 -12.06 -44.70 13.22
CA PRO A 58 -11.08 -45.77 13.09
C PRO A 58 -10.60 -45.90 11.64
N ALA A 59 -9.29 -46.12 11.47
CA ALA A 59 -8.62 -46.24 10.18
C ALA A 59 -9.25 -47.33 9.28
N PRO A 60 -9.29 -47.11 7.95
CA PRO A 60 -9.74 -48.13 7.02
C PRO A 60 -8.73 -49.29 6.97
N ILE A 61 -9.28 -50.50 7.00
CA ILE A 61 -8.56 -51.77 6.86
C ILE A 61 -7.97 -51.83 5.44
N PRO A 62 -6.67 -52.18 5.26
CA PRO A 62 -6.12 -52.39 3.93
C PRO A 62 -6.68 -53.71 3.34
N VAL A 63 -7.39 -53.59 2.21
CA VAL A 63 -7.75 -54.71 1.33
C VAL A 63 -6.49 -55.17 0.56
N PRO A 64 -6.31 -56.48 0.32
CA PRO A 64 -5.05 -57.03 -0.16
C PRO A 64 -4.85 -56.78 -1.65
N THR A 65 -3.65 -56.33 -2.00
CA THR A 65 -3.13 -56.18 -3.36
C THR A 65 -2.90 -57.55 -4.01
N GLU A 66 -3.41 -57.73 -5.21
CA GLU A 66 -3.18 -58.89 -6.08
C GLU A 66 -1.88 -58.70 -6.91
N ALA A 67 -0.99 -59.69 -6.79
CA ALA A 67 0.18 -60.11 -7.59
C ALA A 67 0.63 -59.26 -8.81
N ASN A 68 1.84 -58.65 -8.81
CA ASN A 68 3.16 -59.18 -9.28
C ASN A 68 3.64 -58.51 -10.61
N PRO A 69 4.94 -58.50 -10.99
CA PRO A 69 6.12 -59.06 -10.33
C PRO A 69 7.33 -58.10 -10.16
N ILE A 70 8.02 -58.31 -9.03
CA ILE A 70 9.49 -58.38 -8.81
C ILE A 70 10.40 -57.87 -9.94
N THR A 71 11.23 -56.87 -9.63
CA THR A 71 12.59 -56.75 -10.19
C THR A 71 13.57 -56.56 -9.05
N GLU A 72 14.57 -57.43 -9.01
CA GLU A 72 15.55 -57.60 -7.94
C GLU A 72 16.44 -56.36 -7.75
N GLN A 73 16.51 -55.90 -6.50
CA GLN A 73 17.51 -54.97 -6.02
C GLN A 73 18.75 -55.79 -5.58
N PRO A 74 19.96 -55.54 -6.11
CA PRO A 74 21.15 -56.18 -5.58
C PRO A 74 21.48 -55.64 -4.17
N PRO A 75 22.04 -56.48 -3.28
CA PRO A 75 22.20 -56.18 -1.87
C PRO A 75 23.26 -55.09 -1.63
N ASN A 76 22.90 -54.19 -0.73
CA ASN A 76 23.79 -53.23 -0.07
C ASN A 76 24.96 -53.97 0.62
N PRO A 77 26.23 -53.75 0.22
CA PRO A 77 27.36 -54.25 0.99
C PRO A 77 27.52 -53.43 2.28
N GLN A 78 27.71 -54.17 3.35
CA GLN A 78 27.71 -53.73 4.74
C GLN A 78 28.68 -52.58 5.04
N VAL A 79 28.22 -51.70 5.92
CA VAL A 79 28.99 -50.67 6.62
C VAL A 79 30.15 -51.32 7.37
N MET A 80 31.39 -51.03 6.98
CA MET A 80 32.55 -51.18 7.86
C MET A 80 32.79 -49.86 8.59
N PRO A 81 33.04 -49.86 9.91
CA PRO A 81 33.39 -48.65 10.64
C PRO A 81 34.83 -48.26 10.27
N ILE A 82 35.00 -47.10 9.62
CA ILE A 82 36.33 -46.52 9.40
C ILE A 82 36.82 -45.95 10.74
N PRO A 83 38.02 -46.31 11.21
CA PRO A 83 38.57 -45.80 12.46
C PRO A 83 38.89 -44.31 12.34
N THR A 84 38.49 -43.54 13.35
CA THR A 84 38.86 -42.14 13.55
C THR A 84 40.38 -42.01 13.75
N ALA A 85 41.05 -41.29 12.85
CA ALA A 85 42.41 -40.78 13.01
C ALA A 85 42.57 -39.46 12.21
N PRO A 86 43.47 -38.55 12.62
CA PRO A 86 43.16 -37.13 12.76
C PRO A 86 43.30 -36.32 11.47
N VAL A 87 42.60 -35.18 11.47
CA VAL A 87 42.71 -34.07 10.53
C VAL A 87 44.19 -33.76 10.26
N GLN A 88 44.63 -33.97 9.01
CA GLN A 88 45.81 -33.29 8.49
C GLN A 88 45.33 -32.20 7.55
N GLU A 89 45.62 -30.97 7.95
CA GLU A 89 45.52 -29.75 7.17
C GLU A 89 46.55 -29.83 6.04
N THR A 90 46.13 -30.18 4.83
CA THR A 90 47.00 -30.09 3.65
C THR A 90 46.91 -28.67 3.07
N PRO A 91 48.05 -27.97 2.89
CA PRO A 91 48.07 -26.63 2.34
C PRO A 91 47.71 -26.64 0.85
N ALA A 92 47.02 -25.57 0.43
CA ALA A 92 46.57 -25.33 -0.93
C ALA A 92 47.68 -25.56 -1.99
N PRO A 93 47.38 -26.22 -3.13
CA PRO A 93 48.29 -26.21 -4.26
C PRO A 93 48.15 -24.88 -5.01
N ALA A 94 49.30 -24.31 -5.39
CA ALA A 94 49.46 -23.16 -6.26
C ALA A 94 48.77 -23.37 -7.63
N PRO A 95 48.37 -22.29 -8.34
CA PRO A 95 47.69 -22.39 -9.62
C PRO A 95 48.66 -22.95 -10.67
N SER A 96 48.44 -24.20 -11.08
CA SER A 96 49.03 -24.76 -12.29
C SER A 96 48.08 -24.46 -13.45
N ASP A 97 48.61 -23.79 -14.48
CA ASP A 97 47.97 -23.61 -15.79
C ASP A 97 47.69 -24.98 -16.43
N GLU A 98 46.55 -25.58 -16.13
CA GLU A 98 46.00 -26.73 -16.85
C GLU A 98 44.53 -26.49 -17.18
N GLU A 99 44.27 -25.57 -18.10
CA GLU A 99 42.92 -25.36 -18.67
C GLU A 99 42.46 -26.50 -19.61
N THR A 100 43.22 -27.60 -19.74
CA THR A 100 42.87 -28.72 -20.63
C THR A 100 42.87 -30.09 -19.95
N GLY A 101 42.74 -30.14 -18.62
CA GLY A 101 42.58 -31.38 -17.85
C GLY A 101 41.11 -31.72 -17.58
N TYR A 102 40.76 -33.01 -17.50
CA TYR A 102 39.42 -33.51 -17.15
C TYR A 102 38.90 -32.97 -15.79
N SER A 103 39.80 -32.54 -14.91
CA SER A 103 39.50 -31.84 -13.65
C SER A 103 38.85 -30.46 -13.85
N GLY A 104 39.15 -29.76 -14.93
CA GLY A 104 38.55 -28.48 -15.28
C GLY A 104 37.06 -28.58 -15.64
N LEU A 105 36.60 -29.76 -16.08
CA LEU A 105 35.20 -30.01 -16.42
C LEU A 105 34.28 -29.97 -15.17
N TYR A 106 34.84 -30.25 -13.99
CA TYR A 106 34.18 -30.24 -12.68
C TYR A 106 34.63 -29.08 -11.78
N ALA A 107 35.41 -28.13 -12.30
CA ALA A 107 35.73 -26.91 -11.57
C ALA A 107 34.43 -26.19 -11.16
N LYS A 108 34.43 -25.57 -9.98
CA LYS A 108 33.26 -24.87 -9.41
C LYS A 108 32.90 -23.67 -10.29
N LYS A 109 32.01 -23.89 -11.27
CA LYS A 109 31.51 -22.88 -12.22
C LYS A 109 30.65 -21.80 -11.55
N SER A 110 30.17 -22.04 -10.34
CA SER A 110 29.37 -21.08 -9.57
C SER A 110 30.22 -20.51 -8.43
N GLY A 111 30.39 -19.19 -8.43
CA GLY A 111 30.97 -18.44 -7.30
C GLY A 111 30.05 -18.39 -6.07
N LYS A 112 28.82 -18.90 -6.17
CA LYS A 112 27.86 -18.95 -5.06
C LYS A 112 28.12 -20.18 -4.18
N PRO A 113 27.97 -20.07 -2.85
CA PRO A 113 28.15 -21.20 -1.94
C PRO A 113 27.19 -22.35 -2.30
N LEU A 114 27.67 -23.58 -2.18
CA LEU A 114 26.97 -24.80 -2.63
C LEU A 114 25.53 -24.91 -2.06
N LYS A 115 25.32 -24.49 -0.81
CA LYS A 115 24.01 -24.47 -0.15
C LYS A 115 22.99 -23.55 -0.86
N GLN A 116 23.44 -22.42 -1.39
CA GLN A 116 22.59 -21.47 -2.12
C GLN A 116 22.23 -22.00 -3.51
N VAL A 117 23.16 -22.73 -4.15
CA VAL A 117 22.91 -23.41 -5.42
C VAL A 117 21.86 -24.51 -5.26
N TYR A 118 21.96 -25.34 -4.21
CA TYR A 118 20.94 -26.36 -3.93
C TYR A 118 19.56 -25.76 -3.64
N GLY A 119 19.47 -24.67 -2.87
CA GLY A 119 18.19 -24.00 -2.63
C GLY A 119 17.59 -23.35 -3.88
N HIS A 120 18.41 -22.82 -4.77
CA HIS A 120 17.95 -22.27 -6.06
C HIS A 120 17.46 -23.37 -7.01
N ILE A 121 18.18 -24.50 -7.09
CA ILE A 121 17.78 -25.65 -7.90
C ILE A 121 16.47 -26.24 -7.37
N ASP A 122 16.29 -26.31 -6.05
CA ASP A 122 15.08 -26.82 -5.41
C ASP A 122 13.87 -25.91 -5.73
N ARG A 123 14.02 -24.58 -5.62
CA ARG A 123 12.96 -23.62 -5.99
C ARG A 123 12.59 -23.66 -7.48
N ILE A 124 13.57 -23.77 -8.37
CA ILE A 124 13.32 -23.91 -9.82
C ILE A 124 12.64 -25.25 -10.13
N SER A 125 13.05 -26.33 -9.47
CA SER A 125 12.49 -27.68 -9.63
C SER A 125 11.02 -27.75 -9.22
N HIS A 126 10.64 -27.05 -8.16
CA HIS A 126 9.29 -27.08 -7.61
C HIS A 126 8.36 -26.03 -8.23
N GLY A 127 8.83 -25.19 -9.16
CA GLY A 127 8.03 -24.14 -9.77
C GLY A 127 7.72 -22.95 -8.85
N GLU A 128 8.21 -22.95 -7.61
CA GLU A 128 8.21 -21.81 -6.69
C GLU A 128 9.28 -20.79 -7.12
N ILE A 129 9.12 -20.27 -8.33
CA ILE A 129 9.89 -19.15 -8.82
C ILE A 129 9.22 -17.92 -8.18
N GLY A 130 9.72 -17.47 -7.03
CA GLY A 130 9.15 -16.36 -6.26
C GLY A 130 8.91 -15.07 -7.05
N SER A 131 8.63 -13.98 -6.34
CA SER A 131 8.40 -12.67 -6.97
C SER A 131 9.50 -12.32 -8.00
N LEU A 132 9.13 -11.59 -9.04
CA LEU A 132 10.05 -11.14 -10.09
C LEU A 132 11.32 -10.51 -9.47
N LEU A 133 11.18 -9.74 -8.38
CA LEU A 133 12.30 -9.16 -7.63
C LEU A 133 13.27 -10.19 -7.04
N ASP A 134 12.79 -11.33 -6.54
CA ASP A 134 13.62 -12.41 -5.98
C ASP A 134 14.43 -13.11 -7.08
N ARG A 135 13.82 -13.28 -8.27
CA ARG A 135 14.51 -13.80 -9.46
C ARG A 135 15.57 -12.85 -9.98
N TYR A 136 15.28 -11.54 -9.99
CA TYR A 136 16.23 -10.50 -10.38
C TYR A 136 17.40 -10.46 -9.39
N SER A 137 17.11 -10.49 -8.09
CA SER A 137 18.13 -10.52 -7.03
C SER A 137 19.02 -11.77 -7.10
N ASP A 138 18.47 -12.94 -7.46
CA ASP A 138 19.28 -14.15 -7.60
C ASP A 138 20.09 -14.19 -8.91
N ARG A 139 19.60 -13.59 -10.01
CA ARG A 139 20.33 -13.58 -11.30
C ARG A 139 21.38 -12.46 -11.40
N PHE A 140 21.06 -11.27 -10.89
CA PHE A 140 21.87 -10.06 -11.05
C PHE A 140 22.47 -9.55 -9.74
N GLY A 141 22.03 -10.06 -8.58
CA GLY A 141 22.40 -9.48 -7.29
C GLY A 141 21.82 -8.08 -7.09
N HIS A 142 22.35 -7.34 -6.11
CA HIS A 142 22.01 -5.93 -5.89
C HIS A 142 22.85 -4.95 -6.74
N GLU A 143 23.62 -5.45 -7.69
CA GLU A 143 24.48 -4.61 -8.54
C GLU A 143 23.65 -3.81 -9.55
N LEU A 144 22.64 -4.44 -10.16
CA LEU A 144 21.72 -3.77 -11.07
C LEU A 144 20.94 -2.63 -10.38
N ASP A 145 20.45 -2.85 -9.16
CA ASP A 145 19.73 -1.82 -8.40
C ASP A 145 20.65 -0.64 -8.05
N ARG A 146 21.92 -0.90 -7.73
CA ARG A 146 22.91 0.14 -7.45
C ARG A 146 23.22 0.96 -8.70
N ASP A 147 23.44 0.29 -9.83
CA ASP A 147 23.75 0.96 -11.09
C ASP A 147 22.54 1.77 -11.60
N ILE A 148 21.32 1.25 -11.45
CA ILE A 148 20.08 1.99 -11.78
C ILE A 148 19.92 3.23 -10.88
N ILE A 149 20.22 3.13 -9.58
CA ILE A 149 20.14 4.28 -8.67
C ILE A 149 21.17 5.35 -9.03
N VAL A 150 22.40 4.95 -9.39
CA VAL A 150 23.44 5.88 -9.85
C VAL A 150 23.01 6.55 -11.15
N MET A 151 22.57 5.78 -12.16
CA MET A 151 22.10 6.33 -13.44
C MET A 151 20.92 7.28 -13.25
N ARG A 152 19.90 6.91 -12.46
CA ARG A 152 18.75 7.80 -12.19
C ARG A 152 19.12 9.03 -11.38
N LYS A 153 20.16 8.95 -10.57
CA LYS A 153 20.69 10.10 -9.82
C LYS A 153 21.46 11.04 -10.77
N GLU A 154 22.30 10.47 -11.63
CA GLU A 154 23.03 11.20 -12.66
C GLU A 154 22.07 11.87 -13.65
N GLU A 155 21.03 11.19 -14.14
CA GLU A 155 20.00 11.79 -15.01
C GLU A 155 19.26 12.96 -14.33
N ARG A 156 18.97 12.84 -13.03
CA ARG A 156 18.36 13.95 -12.27
C ARG A 156 19.33 15.10 -12.08
N GLU A 157 20.60 14.82 -11.82
CA GLU A 157 21.65 15.83 -11.64
C GLU A 157 21.98 16.54 -12.97
N GLU A 158 22.01 15.81 -14.09
CA GLU A 158 22.20 16.34 -15.44
C GLU A 158 21.03 17.25 -15.83
N LYS A 159 19.78 16.82 -15.63
CA LYS A 159 18.61 17.67 -15.89
C LYS A 159 18.58 18.90 -14.99
N ALA A 160 18.97 18.76 -13.72
CA ALA A 160 19.08 19.90 -12.81
C ALA A 160 20.21 20.87 -13.24
N ALA A 161 21.35 20.35 -13.70
CA ALA A 161 22.44 21.14 -14.23
C ALA A 161 22.07 21.84 -15.55
N GLU A 162 21.35 21.16 -16.44
CA GLU A 162 20.85 21.72 -17.70
C GLU A 162 19.89 22.90 -17.43
N ILE A 163 18.95 22.75 -16.49
CA ILE A 163 18.06 23.84 -16.09
C ILE A 163 18.87 25.00 -15.48
N ARG A 164 19.86 24.72 -14.64
CA ARG A 164 20.69 25.74 -13.97
C ARG A 164 21.61 26.49 -14.93
N ASP A 165 22.18 25.78 -15.89
CA ASP A 165 23.16 26.33 -16.84
C ASP A 165 22.49 26.84 -18.13
N SER A 166 21.19 26.59 -18.31
CA SER A 166 20.39 27.19 -19.39
C SER A 166 20.37 28.72 -19.25
N PRO A 167 20.79 29.48 -20.28
CA PRO A 167 20.76 30.94 -20.24
C PRO A 167 19.31 31.43 -20.16
N THR A 168 18.99 32.21 -19.14
CA THR A 168 17.68 32.86 -19.00
C THR A 168 17.53 33.92 -20.10
N VAL A 169 16.66 33.69 -21.08
CA VAL A 169 16.36 34.66 -22.13
C VAL A 169 15.27 35.62 -21.62
N GLN A 170 15.69 36.81 -21.21
CA GLN A 170 14.75 37.92 -20.96
C GLN A 170 14.33 38.51 -22.31
N LEU A 171 13.02 38.45 -22.62
CA LEU A 171 12.46 39.10 -23.79
C LEU A 171 12.44 40.62 -23.55
N LEU A 172 13.41 41.31 -24.13
CA LEU A 172 13.53 42.76 -24.09
C LEU A 172 12.51 43.42 -25.03
N ASN A 173 11.21 43.19 -24.84
CA ASN A 173 10.13 43.94 -25.49
C ASN A 173 8.73 43.71 -24.90
N GLN A 174 8.64 43.47 -23.59
CA GLN A 174 7.38 43.55 -22.86
C GLN A 174 7.63 44.42 -21.63
N GLU A 175 7.41 45.73 -21.79
CA GLU A 175 7.14 46.63 -20.66
C GLU A 175 5.76 46.27 -20.12
N GLU A 176 5.67 45.15 -19.41
CA GLU A 176 4.74 44.96 -18.32
C GLU A 176 5.65 44.73 -17.12
N GLU A 177 5.75 45.75 -16.27
CA GLU A 177 6.30 45.61 -14.94
C GLU A 177 5.47 44.55 -14.21
N GLU A 178 5.87 43.28 -14.33
CA GLU A 178 5.59 42.28 -13.32
C GLU A 178 6.36 42.71 -12.07
N GLU A 179 5.83 43.72 -11.38
CA GLU A 179 6.01 43.86 -9.94
C GLU A 179 5.79 42.45 -9.36
N PRO A 180 6.71 41.91 -8.54
CA PRO A 180 6.44 40.67 -7.86
C PRO A 180 5.12 40.88 -7.12
N LEU A 181 4.05 40.19 -7.55
CA LEU A 181 2.67 40.45 -7.11
C LEU A 181 2.52 40.45 -5.58
N HIS A 182 3.52 39.91 -4.86
CA HIS A 182 3.61 39.89 -3.41
C HIS A 182 5.01 40.24 -2.93
N ASP A 183 5.11 41.20 -2.02
CA ASP A 183 6.34 41.46 -1.26
C ASP A 183 6.81 40.17 -0.56
N GLY A 184 8.13 39.94 -0.51
CA GLY A 184 8.67 38.71 0.11
C GLY A 184 8.25 38.49 1.56
N ASP A 185 7.96 39.56 2.30
CA ASP A 185 7.45 39.50 3.68
C ASP A 185 5.97 39.05 3.73
N THR A 186 5.13 39.46 2.76
CA THR A 186 3.71 39.06 2.72
C THR A 186 3.57 37.60 2.33
N LEU A 187 4.42 37.11 1.41
CA LEU A 187 4.45 35.70 1.03
C LEU A 187 4.81 34.79 2.22
N VAL A 188 5.72 35.22 3.09
CA VAL A 188 6.08 34.48 4.31
C VAL A 188 4.90 34.44 5.30
N GLU A 189 4.17 35.54 5.44
CA GLU A 189 2.97 35.60 6.29
C GLU A 189 1.86 34.67 5.76
N LEU A 190 1.58 34.71 4.45
CA LEU A 190 0.60 33.83 3.80
C LEU A 190 0.95 32.35 3.97
N HIS A 191 2.23 31.98 3.79
CA HIS A 191 2.68 30.61 4.03
C HIS A 191 2.55 30.19 5.50
N SER A 192 2.77 31.12 6.44
CA SER A 192 2.56 30.86 7.87
C SER A 192 1.07 30.62 8.18
N GLN A 193 0.17 31.44 7.61
CA GLN A 193 -1.27 31.28 7.77
C GLN A 193 -1.76 29.97 7.16
N LEU A 194 -1.31 29.65 5.94
CA LEU A 194 -1.59 28.37 5.29
C LEU A 194 -1.17 27.17 6.15
N GLY A 195 0.02 27.23 6.76
CA GLY A 195 0.52 26.18 7.64
C GLY A 195 -0.33 25.98 8.90
N ILE A 196 -0.88 27.06 9.47
CA ILE A 196 -1.80 26.99 10.61
C ILE A 196 -3.09 26.27 10.19
N ILE A 197 -3.72 26.70 9.10
CA ILE A 197 -4.95 26.11 8.57
C ILE A 197 -4.76 24.64 8.23
N GLU A 198 -3.66 24.26 7.59
CA GLU A 198 -3.37 22.86 7.27
C GLU A 198 -3.19 21.99 8.53
N SER A 199 -2.63 22.55 9.59
CA SER A 199 -2.51 21.86 10.87
C SER A 199 -3.87 21.66 11.55
N GLU A 200 -4.77 22.63 11.43
CA GLU A 200 -6.14 22.54 11.95
C GLU A 200 -6.98 21.55 11.15
N LEU A 201 -6.90 21.58 9.81
CA LEU A 201 -7.55 20.59 8.94
C LEU A 201 -7.07 19.18 9.26
N ARG A 202 -5.77 18.97 9.48
CA ARG A 202 -5.21 17.66 9.86
C ARG A 202 -5.73 17.18 11.22
N ARG A 203 -6.06 18.10 12.13
CA ARG A 203 -6.65 17.78 13.44
C ARG A 203 -8.14 17.49 13.35
N LEU A 204 -8.91 18.29 12.60
CA LEU A 204 -10.37 18.23 12.55
C LEU A 204 -10.91 17.15 11.60
N LYS A 205 -10.23 16.87 10.48
CA LYS A 205 -10.62 15.80 9.55
C LYS A 205 -10.80 14.42 10.21
N PRO A 206 -9.86 13.90 11.03
CA PRO A 206 -10.07 12.62 11.69
C PRO A 206 -11.19 12.66 12.73
N GLU A 207 -11.43 13.79 13.39
CA GLU A 207 -12.54 13.96 14.33
C GLU A 207 -13.90 13.94 13.61
N TYR A 208 -13.99 14.55 12.43
CA TYR A 208 -15.15 14.47 11.56
C TYR A 208 -15.41 13.04 11.09
N GLN A 209 -14.38 12.31 10.65
CA GLN A 209 -14.51 10.91 10.23
C GLN A 209 -14.96 10.01 11.38
N ALA A 210 -14.41 10.22 12.59
CA ALA A 210 -14.84 9.51 13.79
C ALA A 210 -16.33 9.79 14.10
N ALA A 211 -16.73 11.05 14.11
CA ALA A 211 -18.13 11.45 14.32
C ALA A 211 -19.08 10.90 13.22
N LYS A 212 -18.60 10.82 11.97
CA LYS A 212 -19.33 10.19 10.86
C LYS A 212 -19.53 8.70 11.09
N SER A 213 -18.50 7.99 11.57
CA SER A 213 -18.56 6.57 11.88
C SER A 213 -19.42 6.24 13.11
N GLU A 214 -19.41 7.10 14.12
CA GLU A 214 -20.22 6.96 15.33
C GLU A 214 -21.67 7.42 15.11
N GLY A 215 -21.94 8.13 14.01
CA GLY A 215 -23.26 8.66 13.67
C GLY A 215 -23.67 9.85 14.54
N ASP A 216 -22.71 10.55 15.13
CA ASP A 216 -22.96 11.65 16.07
C ASP A 216 -23.34 12.93 15.32
N ARG A 217 -24.64 13.09 15.09
CA ARG A 217 -25.23 14.17 14.28
C ARG A 217 -24.99 15.56 14.85
N GLU A 218 -24.81 15.69 16.16
CA GLU A 218 -24.59 16.98 16.80
C GLU A 218 -23.19 17.50 16.50
N VAL A 219 -22.18 16.63 16.66
CA VAL A 219 -20.77 16.92 16.34
C VAL A 219 -20.60 17.18 14.85
N LEU A 220 -21.24 16.38 13.99
CA LEU A 220 -21.19 16.60 12.54
C LEU A 220 -21.77 17.95 12.11
N ARG A 221 -22.81 18.45 12.80
CA ARG A 221 -23.39 19.76 12.50
C ARG A 221 -22.46 20.92 12.87
N GLU A 222 -21.60 20.72 13.87
CA GLU A 222 -20.59 21.70 14.28
C GLU A 222 -19.34 21.64 13.40
N LEU A 223 -18.82 20.44 13.11
CA LEU A 223 -17.58 20.28 12.36
C LEU A 223 -17.71 20.58 10.85
N LYS A 224 -18.87 20.32 10.23
CA LYS A 224 -19.09 20.59 8.80
C LYS A 224 -18.80 22.03 8.39
N PRO A 225 -19.46 23.06 8.99
CA PRO A 225 -19.22 24.44 8.59
C PRO A 225 -17.78 24.88 8.89
N MET A 226 -17.19 24.44 10.01
CA MET A 226 -15.79 24.76 10.34
C MET A 226 -14.80 24.20 9.32
N LEU A 227 -15.00 22.94 8.90
CA LEU A 227 -14.13 22.31 7.92
C LEU A 227 -14.27 22.98 6.55
N GLN A 228 -15.50 23.31 6.14
CA GLN A 228 -15.75 24.01 4.88
C GLN A 228 -15.06 25.38 4.85
N GLU A 229 -15.16 26.16 5.93
CA GLU A 229 -14.50 27.47 6.07
C GLU A 229 -12.97 27.35 5.95
N LEU A 230 -12.35 26.45 6.71
CA LEU A 230 -10.90 26.22 6.67
C LEU A 230 -10.42 25.71 5.29
N MET A 231 -11.23 24.91 4.60
CA MET A 231 -10.89 24.43 3.25
C MET A 231 -11.00 25.55 2.21
N SER A 232 -12.02 26.42 2.30
CA SER A 232 -12.12 27.59 1.42
C SER A 232 -10.97 28.57 1.64
N GLU A 233 -10.59 28.82 2.90
CA GLU A 233 -9.48 29.71 3.24
C GLU A 233 -8.14 29.12 2.75
N ARG A 234 -7.94 27.81 2.93
CA ARG A 234 -6.78 27.11 2.36
C ARG A 234 -6.70 27.26 0.84
N LYS A 235 -7.81 27.11 0.13
CA LYS A 235 -7.86 27.23 -1.33
C LYS A 235 -7.52 28.66 -1.76
N LEU A 236 -8.11 29.66 -1.10
CA LEU A 236 -7.85 31.07 -1.34
C LEU A 236 -6.37 31.41 -1.13
N LEU A 237 -5.81 31.07 0.04
CA LEU A 237 -4.40 31.33 0.35
C LEU A 237 -3.45 30.61 -0.62
N LYS A 238 -3.79 29.38 -1.03
CA LYS A 238 -2.99 28.63 -2.01
C LYS A 238 -3.05 29.29 -3.40
N GLY A 239 -4.21 29.77 -3.84
CA GLY A 239 -4.37 30.51 -5.09
C GLY A 239 -3.59 31.82 -5.07
N ILE A 240 -3.65 32.56 -3.96
CA ILE A 240 -2.90 33.81 -3.76
C ILE A 240 -1.38 33.56 -3.79
N ILE A 241 -0.90 32.56 -3.04
CA ILE A 241 0.52 32.17 -3.04
C ILE A 241 1.00 31.72 -4.43
N SER A 242 0.12 31.08 -5.21
CA SER A 242 0.42 30.63 -6.58
C SER A 242 0.31 31.76 -7.61
N GLY A 243 -0.18 32.94 -7.24
CA GLY A 243 -0.44 34.05 -8.14
C GLY A 243 -1.64 33.87 -9.07
N GLU A 244 -2.54 32.93 -8.75
CA GLU A 244 -3.80 32.69 -9.49
C GLU A 244 -4.92 33.65 -9.04
N ILE A 245 -4.85 34.10 -7.79
CA ILE A 245 -5.83 34.96 -7.13
C ILE A 245 -5.12 36.22 -6.62
N ASP A 246 -5.71 37.39 -6.83
CA ASP A 246 -5.17 38.65 -6.31
C ASP A 246 -5.50 38.82 -4.82
N ILE A 247 -4.57 39.41 -4.06
CA ILE A 247 -4.75 39.69 -2.62
C ILE A 247 -6.02 40.52 -2.35
N SER A 248 -6.47 41.33 -3.32
CA SER A 248 -7.70 42.13 -3.19
C SER A 248 -8.96 41.29 -3.02
N GLU A 249 -8.93 40.01 -3.42
CA GLU A 249 -10.05 39.06 -3.35
C GLU A 249 -10.20 38.42 -1.96
N LEU A 250 -9.30 38.73 -0.99
CA LEU A 250 -9.42 38.36 0.42
C LEU A 250 -10.55 39.07 1.18
N ASN A 251 -11.20 40.07 0.57
CA ASN A 251 -12.27 40.81 1.24
C ASN A 251 -13.64 40.15 1.04
N PRO A 252 -14.27 39.60 2.09
CA PRO A 252 -15.58 38.96 1.99
C PRO A 252 -16.77 39.93 1.81
N ASP A 253 -16.52 41.23 1.60
CA ASP A 253 -17.55 42.29 1.49
C ASP A 253 -17.70 42.84 0.06
N ASP A 254 -16.91 42.35 -0.91
CA ASP A 254 -16.98 42.75 -2.33
C ASP A 254 -17.32 41.59 -3.26
N SER A 255 -17.80 40.47 -2.73
CA SER A 255 -18.34 39.35 -3.51
C SER A 255 -19.81 39.63 -3.87
N ASN A 256 -20.03 40.57 -4.79
CA ASN A 256 -21.28 40.70 -5.53
C ASN A 256 -21.14 40.22 -6.99
N ASP A 257 -20.20 39.32 -7.25
CA ASP A 257 -20.25 38.50 -8.45
C ASP A 257 -20.78 37.11 -8.08
N GLU A 258 -22.04 36.95 -8.49
CA GLU A 258 -22.87 35.77 -8.54
C GLU A 258 -22.32 34.80 -9.60
N ASP A 259 -21.00 34.58 -9.62
CA ASP A 259 -20.40 33.49 -10.38
C ASP A 259 -20.27 32.31 -9.42
N GLU A 260 -21.36 31.53 -9.43
CA GLU A 260 -21.42 30.11 -9.08
C GLU A 260 -20.36 29.36 -9.91
N TYR A 261 -19.08 29.54 -9.58
CA TYR A 261 -17.98 28.75 -10.09
C TYR A 261 -18.01 27.42 -9.36
N GLU A 262 -18.72 26.48 -9.99
CA GLU A 262 -18.66 25.04 -9.80
C GLU A 262 -17.24 24.55 -10.17
N GLY A 263 -16.26 24.95 -9.37
CA GLY A 263 -14.87 24.54 -9.51
C GLY A 263 -14.69 23.17 -8.86
N GLU A 264 -14.68 22.14 -9.70
CA GLU A 264 -14.24 20.78 -9.38
C GLU A 264 -13.17 20.77 -8.29
N TYR A 265 -13.52 20.10 -7.22
CA TYR A 265 -12.71 19.91 -6.02
C TYR A 265 -11.65 18.87 -6.36
N GLU A 266 -10.54 19.29 -6.95
CA GLU A 266 -9.31 18.49 -6.94
C GLU A 266 -8.69 18.59 -5.53
N GLU A 267 -9.42 18.01 -4.57
CA GLU A 267 -8.82 17.53 -3.35
C GLU A 267 -7.94 16.35 -3.74
N THR A 268 -6.66 16.44 -3.41
CA THR A 268 -5.77 15.28 -3.37
C THR A 268 -6.25 14.36 -2.22
N HIS A 269 -7.43 13.75 -2.41
CA HIS A 269 -7.88 12.48 -1.86
C HIS A 269 -7.37 11.41 -2.83
N GLU A 270 -6.17 10.90 -2.57
CA GLU A 270 -5.97 9.48 -2.83
C GLU A 270 -6.82 8.76 -1.77
N GLU A 271 -8.10 8.52 -2.09
CA GLU A 271 -9.05 7.53 -1.53
C GLU A 271 -10.48 7.90 -2.00
N ASP A 272 -10.92 7.23 -3.08
CA ASP A 272 -12.30 6.86 -3.41
C ASP A 272 -13.37 7.97 -3.47
N VAL A 273 -13.16 8.97 -4.33
CA VAL A 273 -14.27 9.79 -4.83
C VAL A 273 -14.90 9.04 -6.01
N ASP A 274 -16.01 8.36 -5.70
CA ASP A 274 -17.11 7.95 -6.57
C ASP A 274 -17.00 6.67 -7.42
N SER A 275 -16.16 5.70 -7.02
CA SER A 275 -16.30 4.31 -7.51
C SER A 275 -17.72 3.76 -7.25
N ASP A 276 -18.35 4.22 -6.17
CA ASP A 276 -19.74 3.90 -5.81
C ASP A 276 -20.74 4.52 -6.81
N ASP A 277 -20.65 5.82 -7.11
CA ASP A 277 -21.60 6.47 -8.03
C ASP A 277 -21.43 5.98 -9.48
N ILE A 278 -20.18 5.67 -9.87
CA ILE A 278 -19.87 5.02 -11.15
C ILE A 278 -20.46 3.60 -11.19
N PHE A 279 -20.50 2.89 -10.07
CA PHE A 279 -21.16 1.58 -10.00
C PHE A 279 -22.70 1.67 -10.04
N LEU A 280 -23.30 2.69 -9.41
CA LEU A 280 -24.75 2.91 -9.47
C LEU A 280 -25.22 3.19 -10.89
N SER A 281 -24.52 4.08 -11.60
CA SER A 281 -24.79 4.35 -13.02
C SER A 281 -24.60 3.11 -13.89
N PHE A 282 -23.56 2.31 -13.63
CA PHE A 282 -23.35 1.03 -14.30
C PHE A 282 -24.53 0.06 -14.12
N VAL A 283 -25.05 -0.11 -12.90
CA VAL A 283 -26.18 -1.01 -12.64
C VAL A 283 -27.44 -0.54 -13.39
N GLU A 284 -27.69 0.77 -13.45
CA GLU A 284 -28.81 1.33 -14.24
C GLU A 284 -28.63 1.08 -15.74
N ILE A 285 -27.41 1.28 -16.27
CA ILE A 285 -27.08 1.00 -17.67
C ILE A 285 -27.31 -0.48 -18.00
N VAL A 286 -26.86 -1.38 -17.13
CA VAL A 286 -27.02 -2.82 -17.28
C VAL A 286 -28.50 -3.22 -17.26
N ASP A 287 -29.29 -2.71 -16.32
CA ASP A 287 -30.72 -3.03 -16.24
C ASP A 287 -31.48 -2.57 -17.51
N ASN A 288 -31.15 -1.38 -18.02
CA ASN A 288 -31.70 -0.88 -19.29
C ASN A 288 -31.28 -1.74 -20.49
N LEU A 289 -30.00 -2.13 -20.56
CA LEU A 289 -29.43 -2.93 -21.64
C LEU A 289 -30.05 -4.33 -21.68
N LEU A 290 -30.10 -5.00 -20.53
CA LEU A 290 -30.64 -6.36 -20.39
C LEU A 290 -32.17 -6.37 -20.50
N GLY A 291 -32.86 -5.34 -20.02
CA GLY A 291 -34.32 -5.24 -20.09
C GLY A 291 -34.86 -5.04 -21.52
N SER A 292 -34.05 -4.48 -22.42
CA SER A 292 -34.49 -4.09 -23.76
C SER A 292 -34.04 -5.04 -24.86
N ASN A 293 -32.85 -5.67 -24.71
CA ASN A 293 -32.14 -6.31 -25.83
C ASN A 293 -31.86 -7.80 -25.64
N LEU A 294 -32.27 -8.42 -24.52
CA LEU A 294 -32.03 -9.84 -24.28
C LEU A 294 -33.10 -10.73 -24.94
N PRO A 295 -32.72 -11.76 -25.73
CA PRO A 295 -33.67 -12.75 -26.23
C PRO A 295 -34.24 -13.63 -25.11
N GLU A 296 -35.51 -14.05 -25.22
CA GLU A 296 -36.20 -14.87 -24.20
C GLU A 296 -35.45 -16.16 -23.82
N ASP A 297 -34.76 -16.76 -24.79
CA ASP A 297 -33.95 -17.97 -24.56
C ASP A 297 -32.77 -17.71 -23.61
N ALA A 298 -32.08 -16.58 -23.75
CA ALA A 298 -30.97 -16.18 -22.88
C ALA A 298 -31.46 -15.74 -21.50
N ILE A 299 -32.65 -15.13 -21.41
CA ILE A 299 -33.27 -14.79 -20.12
C ILE A 299 -33.58 -16.08 -19.35
N ASN A 300 -34.17 -17.08 -20.00
CA ASN A 300 -34.50 -18.35 -19.35
C ASN A 300 -33.25 -19.07 -18.84
N GLU A 301 -32.21 -19.18 -19.66
CA GLU A 301 -30.92 -19.77 -19.26
C GLU A 301 -30.28 -19.00 -18.10
N PHE A 302 -30.34 -17.67 -18.13
CA PHE A 302 -29.80 -16.84 -17.05
C PHE A 302 -30.59 -17.00 -15.75
N THR A 303 -31.93 -17.02 -15.79
CA THR A 303 -32.77 -17.19 -14.59
C THR A 303 -32.60 -18.54 -13.89
N GLU A 304 -32.15 -19.56 -14.61
CA GLU A 304 -31.81 -20.88 -14.07
C GLU A 304 -30.36 -20.95 -13.55
N SER A 305 -29.54 -19.93 -13.82
CA SER A 305 -28.13 -19.87 -13.42
C SER A 305 -27.94 -19.32 -12.00
N ASP A 306 -26.85 -19.73 -11.36
CA ASP A 306 -26.45 -19.25 -10.03
C ASP A 306 -26.14 -17.73 -10.03
N GLY A 307 -25.84 -17.14 -11.19
CA GLY A 307 -25.56 -15.69 -11.32
C GLY A 307 -26.80 -14.81 -11.19
N PHE A 308 -28.01 -15.36 -11.32
CA PHE A 308 -29.25 -14.61 -11.19
C PHE A 308 -29.50 -14.12 -9.77
N GLU A 309 -29.09 -14.89 -8.75
CA GLU A 309 -29.24 -14.47 -7.35
C GLU A 309 -28.38 -13.23 -7.05
N ILE A 310 -27.15 -13.20 -7.56
CA ILE A 310 -26.21 -12.07 -7.43
C ILE A 310 -26.76 -10.85 -8.16
N TYR A 311 -27.25 -11.02 -9.39
CA TYR A 311 -27.88 -9.95 -10.16
C TYR A 311 -29.07 -9.33 -9.43
N LYS A 312 -29.93 -10.17 -8.84
CA LYS A 312 -31.09 -9.71 -8.08
C LYS A 312 -30.70 -8.98 -6.79
N GLU A 313 -29.72 -9.50 -6.06
CA GLU A 313 -29.26 -8.90 -4.80
C GLU A 313 -28.61 -7.53 -5.04
N VAL A 314 -27.66 -7.46 -5.98
CA VAL A 314 -26.97 -6.21 -6.32
C VAL A 314 -27.90 -5.24 -7.04
N GLY A 315 -28.71 -5.70 -7.99
CA GLY A 315 -29.65 -4.85 -8.73
C GLY A 315 -30.76 -4.26 -7.86
N SER A 316 -31.13 -4.90 -6.75
CA SER A 316 -32.13 -4.36 -5.81
C SER A 316 -31.55 -3.29 -4.87
N SER A 317 -30.26 -3.35 -4.57
CA SER A 317 -29.62 -2.46 -3.58
C SER A 317 -28.13 -2.26 -3.88
N PRO A 318 -27.78 -1.58 -4.99
CA PRO A 318 -26.40 -1.46 -5.45
C PRO A 318 -25.51 -0.62 -4.51
N GLU A 319 -26.11 0.33 -3.78
CA GLU A 319 -25.42 1.13 -2.76
C GLU A 319 -24.88 0.30 -1.59
N SER A 320 -25.54 -0.81 -1.26
CA SER A 320 -25.19 -1.67 -0.11
C SER A 320 -24.35 -2.88 -0.47
N ALA A 321 -24.11 -3.11 -1.76
CA ALA A 321 -23.35 -4.25 -2.24
C ALA A 321 -21.86 -4.10 -1.86
N SER A 322 -21.27 -5.15 -1.31
CA SER A 322 -19.83 -5.21 -1.04
C SER A 322 -19.02 -5.28 -2.34
N GLU A 323 -17.75 -4.86 -2.31
CA GLU A 323 -16.87 -4.93 -3.50
C GLU A 323 -16.79 -6.34 -4.10
N GLU A 324 -16.76 -7.39 -3.27
CA GLU A 324 -16.78 -8.78 -3.74
C GLU A 324 -18.04 -9.06 -4.57
N LEU A 325 -19.23 -8.71 -4.05
CA LEU A 325 -20.50 -8.88 -4.76
C LEU A 325 -20.56 -8.05 -6.04
N ARG A 326 -19.97 -6.85 -6.05
CA ARG A 326 -19.88 -5.99 -7.24
C ARG A 326 -19.00 -6.61 -8.32
N SER A 327 -17.90 -7.24 -7.93
CA SER A 327 -17.01 -7.94 -8.86
C SER A 327 -17.68 -9.20 -9.45
N GLU A 328 -18.41 -9.95 -8.62
CA GLU A 328 -19.18 -11.10 -9.08
C GLU A 328 -20.31 -10.65 -10.01
N PHE A 329 -21.02 -9.57 -9.67
CA PHE A 329 -22.02 -8.95 -10.53
C PHE A 329 -21.45 -8.55 -11.88
N PHE A 330 -20.28 -7.89 -11.90
CA PHE A 330 -19.62 -7.53 -13.16
C PHE A 330 -19.31 -8.76 -14.03
N ARG A 331 -18.79 -9.84 -13.46
CA ARG A 331 -18.53 -11.10 -14.20
C ARG A 331 -19.80 -11.73 -14.76
N VAL A 332 -20.88 -11.71 -13.99
CA VAL A 332 -22.18 -12.20 -14.43
C VAL A 332 -22.68 -11.37 -15.62
N VAL A 333 -22.62 -10.03 -15.50
CA VAL A 333 -23.00 -9.10 -16.56
C VAL A 333 -22.13 -9.28 -17.81
N ASP A 334 -20.81 -9.39 -17.67
CA ASP A 334 -19.88 -9.62 -18.78
C ASP A 334 -20.19 -10.91 -19.54
N SER A 335 -20.48 -12.00 -18.82
CA SER A 335 -20.90 -13.26 -19.43
C SER A 335 -22.21 -13.13 -20.20
N LEU A 336 -23.13 -12.32 -19.70
CA LEU A 336 -24.44 -12.09 -20.30
C LEU A 336 -24.34 -11.20 -21.55
N LEU A 337 -23.49 -10.16 -21.51
CA LEU A 337 -23.17 -9.34 -22.68
C LEU A 337 -22.53 -10.19 -23.79
N GLY A 338 -21.70 -11.17 -23.44
CA GLY A 338 -21.11 -12.12 -24.39
C GLY A 338 -22.14 -13.03 -25.09
N GLY A 339 -23.33 -13.19 -24.52
CA GLY A 339 -24.44 -13.95 -25.09
C GLY A 339 -25.41 -13.12 -25.95
N MET A 340 -25.22 -11.81 -26.05
CA MET A 340 -26.11 -10.91 -26.80
C MET A 340 -25.86 -10.96 -28.31
N PRO A 341 -26.88 -10.65 -29.14
CA PRO A 341 -26.69 -10.49 -30.58
C PRO A 341 -25.70 -9.37 -30.88
N GLU A 342 -24.84 -9.59 -31.89
CA GLU A 342 -23.77 -8.66 -32.28
C GLU A 342 -24.28 -7.24 -32.57
N GLU A 343 -25.48 -7.10 -33.13
CA GLU A 343 -26.14 -5.81 -33.40
C GLU A 343 -26.39 -5.00 -32.12
N ALA A 344 -26.82 -5.63 -31.02
CA ALA A 344 -27.08 -4.95 -29.74
C ALA A 344 -25.77 -4.59 -29.02
N VAL A 345 -24.74 -5.43 -29.15
CA VAL A 345 -23.40 -5.14 -28.61
C VAL A 345 -22.77 -3.97 -29.36
N GLU A 346 -22.88 -3.93 -30.69
CA GLU A 346 -22.37 -2.81 -31.49
C GLU A 346 -23.06 -1.48 -31.16
N GLU A 347 -24.37 -1.48 -30.94
CA GLU A 347 -25.11 -0.29 -30.50
C GLU A 347 -24.65 0.20 -29.12
N PHE A 348 -24.46 -0.74 -28.18
CA PHE A 348 -23.96 -0.41 -26.84
C PHE A 348 -22.52 0.14 -26.87
N VAL A 349 -21.61 -0.46 -27.63
CA VAL A 349 -20.21 -0.01 -27.73
C VAL A 349 -20.10 1.39 -28.38
N GLN A 350 -21.08 1.78 -29.19
CA GLN A 350 -21.17 3.13 -29.77
C GLN A 350 -21.84 4.14 -28.84
N SER A 351 -22.48 3.68 -27.76
CA SER A 351 -23.14 4.55 -26.79
C SER A 351 -22.13 5.16 -25.80
N PRO A 352 -22.42 6.33 -25.22
CA PRO A 352 -21.59 6.92 -24.17
C PRO A 352 -21.56 6.07 -22.90
N ASP A 353 -22.50 5.14 -22.73
CA ASP A 353 -22.59 4.25 -21.56
C ASP A 353 -21.48 3.20 -21.54
N PHE A 354 -20.88 2.92 -22.70
CA PHE A 354 -19.75 2.00 -22.81
C PHE A 354 -18.50 2.49 -22.06
N ASP A 355 -18.33 3.81 -21.93
CA ASP A 355 -17.21 4.39 -21.19
C ASP A 355 -17.30 4.03 -19.70
N ILE A 356 -18.51 3.99 -19.13
CA ILE A 356 -18.78 3.58 -17.74
C ILE A 356 -18.54 2.08 -17.57
N TYR A 357 -18.97 1.26 -18.54
CA TYR A 357 -18.67 -0.17 -18.54
C TYR A 357 -17.15 -0.43 -18.57
N ARG A 358 -16.39 0.35 -19.35
CA ARG A 358 -14.93 0.21 -19.46
C ARG A 358 -14.22 0.62 -18.17
N THR A 359 -14.65 1.69 -17.51
CA THR A 359 -14.06 2.11 -16.23
C THR A 359 -14.33 1.06 -15.14
N ILE A 360 -15.56 0.56 -15.04
CA ILE A 360 -15.95 -0.54 -14.14
C ILE A 360 -15.15 -1.81 -14.45
N GLY A 361 -15.00 -2.18 -15.71
CA GLY A 361 -14.19 -3.33 -16.11
C GLY A 361 -12.70 -3.16 -15.78
N GLY A 362 -12.18 -1.94 -15.73
CA GLY A 362 -10.84 -1.67 -15.22
C GLY A 362 -10.70 -1.89 -13.72
N MET A 363 -11.78 -1.73 -12.97
CA MET A 363 -11.81 -1.85 -11.51
C MET A 363 -12.07 -3.28 -11.02
N TYR A 364 -12.92 -4.05 -11.72
CA TYR A 364 -13.46 -5.33 -11.23
C TYR A 364 -13.11 -6.58 -12.04
N ASN A 365 -12.24 -6.48 -13.06
CA ASN A 365 -11.85 -7.61 -13.93
C ASN A 365 -10.87 -8.61 -13.29
#